data_AF-A0A956X2P3-F1
#
_entry.id   AF-A0A956X2P3-F1
#
_cell.length_a   1.000
_cell.length_b   1.000
_cell.length_c   1.000
_cell.angle_alpha   90.00
_cell.angle_beta   90.00
_cell.angle_gamma   90.00
#
_symmetry.space_group_name_H-M   'P 1'
#
loop_
_entity.id
_entity.type
_entity.pdbx_description
1 polymer ?
#
loop_
_entity_poly.entity_id
_entity_poly.type
_entity_poly.pdbx_seq_one_letter_code
_entity_poly.pdbx_strand_id
1 'polypeptide(L)'
;MKPISTTLNPLRSVDLATGQPDRTTYERSDFNAVPRAGVVGEAMVAYVLADALLEKLGGDSIAEMQPRFESLRQNRLEDLPMDNTPWRFGFE
;
A
#
# COMPACT_ATOMS: atom_id res chain seq x y z
N MET A 1 7.85 1.65 3.21
CA MET A 1 7.51 1.16 4.57
C MET A 1 8.68 1.49 5.51
N LYS A 2 8.43 2.22 6.60
CA LYS A 2 9.45 2.43 7.63
C LYS A 2 9.68 1.14 8.44
N PRO A 3 10.85 0.93 9.05
CA PRO A 3 11.00 -0.09 10.09
C PRO A 3 9.94 0.12 11.18
N ILE A 4 9.21 -0.94 11.52
CA ILE A 4 8.05 -0.84 12.44
C ILE A 4 8.45 -1.22 13.87
N SER A 5 9.36 -2.18 14.02
CA SER A 5 9.72 -2.73 15.32
C SER A 5 10.52 -1.74 16.17
N THR A 6 10.17 -1.64 17.45
CA THR A 6 10.99 -0.90 18.41
C THR A 6 12.37 -1.55 18.51
N THR A 7 13.42 -0.75 18.60
CA THR A 7 14.79 -1.25 18.69
C THR A 7 15.09 -1.81 20.08
N LEU A 8 15.89 -2.88 20.15
CA LEU A 8 16.37 -3.44 21.42
C LEU A 8 17.20 -2.44 22.22
N ASN A 9 17.96 -1.58 21.54
CA ASN A 9 18.58 -0.41 22.15
C ASN A 9 17.50 0.67 22.28
N PRO A 10 17.07 1.02 23.51
CA PRO A 10 15.99 1.98 23.69
C PRO A 10 16.40 3.37 23.21
N LEU A 11 15.49 4.05 22.52
CA LEU A 11 15.67 5.43 22.05
C LEU A 11 15.13 6.42 23.09
N ARG A 12 15.55 7.68 22.98
CA ARG A 12 15.04 8.76 23.85
C ARG A 12 13.57 9.03 23.52
N SER A 13 12.75 9.12 24.55
CA SER A 13 11.33 9.43 24.52
C SER A 13 10.97 10.36 25.69
N VAL A 14 9.68 10.60 25.92
CA VAL A 14 9.15 11.37 27.05
C VAL A 14 7.98 10.61 27.65
N ASP A 15 7.93 10.52 28.97
CA ASP A 15 6.75 10.02 29.69
C ASP A 15 5.64 11.10 29.63
N LEU A 16 4.49 10.73 29.05
CA LEU A 16 3.37 11.64 28.85
C LEU A 16 2.64 12.02 30.15
N ALA A 17 2.76 11.23 31.22
CA ALA A 17 2.14 11.54 32.51
C ALA A 17 2.95 12.56 33.32
N THR A 18 4.29 12.44 33.28
CA THR A 18 5.19 13.30 34.09
C THR A 18 5.90 14.39 33.29
N GLY A 19 5.93 14.28 31.96
CA GLY A 19 6.66 15.19 31.07
C GLY A 19 8.17 15.04 31.14
N GLN A 20 8.69 14.04 31.85
CA GLN A 20 10.12 13.84 32.04
C GLN A 20 10.75 12.98 30.94
N PRO A 21 12.06 13.13 30.67
CA PRO A 21 12.77 12.26 29.73
C PRO A 21 12.67 10.79 30.13
N ASP A 22 12.31 9.94 29.17
CA ASP A 22 12.22 8.49 29.36
C ASP A 22 12.76 7.73 28.13
N ARG A 23 12.70 6.41 28.13
CA ARG A 23 13.16 5.54 27.05
C ARG A 23 11.99 4.79 26.38
N THR A 24 12.14 4.44 25.12
CA THR A 24 11.13 3.66 24.39
C THR A 24 11.01 2.22 24.92
N THR A 25 9.79 1.73 25.08
CA THR A 25 9.50 0.33 25.43
C THR A 25 9.57 -0.59 24.22
N TYR A 26 10.17 -1.76 24.40
CA TYR A 26 10.28 -2.77 23.35
C TYR A 26 8.97 -3.58 23.23
N GLU A 27 8.30 -3.46 22.07
CA GLU A 27 6.96 -4.05 21.87
C GLU A 27 6.95 -5.29 20.96
N ARG A 28 7.83 -5.35 19.95
CA ARG A 28 7.83 -6.41 18.93
C ARG A 28 9.24 -6.72 18.44
N SER A 29 9.46 -7.98 18.05
CA SER A 29 10.81 -8.53 17.83
C SER A 29 11.19 -8.90 16.41
N ASP A 30 10.28 -8.75 15.45
CA ASP A 30 10.60 -9.06 14.06
C ASP A 30 11.53 -8.00 13.44
N PHE A 31 12.53 -8.48 12.70
CA PHE A 31 13.52 -7.60 12.07
C PHE A 31 12.98 -6.95 10.79
N ASN A 32 12.20 -7.69 10.00
CA ASN A 32 11.63 -7.22 8.75
C ASN A 32 10.18 -7.69 8.57
N ALA A 33 9.27 -6.72 8.45
CA ALA A 33 7.85 -6.96 8.16
C ALA A 33 7.47 -6.68 6.69
N VAL A 34 8.42 -6.26 5.84
CA VAL A 34 8.14 -5.90 4.42
C VAL A 34 7.46 -7.03 3.63
N PRO A 35 7.89 -8.31 3.71
CA PRO A 35 7.21 -9.37 2.97
C PRO A 35 5.73 -9.51 3.35
N ARG A 36 5.41 -9.36 4.64
CA ARG A 36 4.03 -9.40 5.15
C ARG A 36 3.24 -8.15 4.78
N ALA A 37 3.89 -7.00 4.73
CA ALA A 37 3.27 -5.77 4.25
C ALA A 37 2.91 -5.82 2.76
N GLY A 38 3.60 -6.65 1.96
CA GLY A 38 3.23 -6.92 0.56
C GLY A 38 1.81 -7.45 0.44
N VAL A 39 1.47 -8.49 1.22
CA VAL A 39 0.11 -9.07 1.26
C VAL A 39 -0.94 -8.03 1.67
N VAL A 40 -0.62 -7.18 2.64
CA VAL A 40 -1.52 -6.08 3.05
C VAL A 40 -1.68 -5.07 1.91
N GLY A 41 -0.60 -4.72 1.22
CA GLY A 41 -0.63 -3.82 0.06
C GLY A 41 -1.50 -4.37 -1.06
N GLU A 42 -1.33 -5.64 -1.42
CA GLU A 42 -2.14 -6.32 -2.43
C GLU A 42 -3.62 -6.33 -2.06
N ALA A 43 -3.95 -6.64 -0.80
CA ALA A 43 -5.33 -6.64 -0.32
C ALA A 43 -5.98 -5.25 -0.39
N MET A 44 -5.24 -4.20 0.02
CA MET A 44 -5.75 -2.82 -0.05
C MET A 44 -5.93 -2.35 -1.49
N VAL A 45 -5.02 -2.71 -2.39
CA VAL A 45 -5.14 -2.42 -3.83
C VAL A 45 -6.36 -3.13 -4.41
N ALA A 46 -6.54 -4.43 -4.13
CA ALA A 46 -7.70 -5.19 -4.59
C ALA A 46 -9.02 -4.58 -4.09
N TYR A 47 -9.06 -4.15 -2.83
CA TYR A 47 -10.21 -3.48 -2.24
C TYR A 47 -10.58 -2.19 -2.99
N VAL A 48 -9.62 -1.29 -3.20
CA VAL A 48 -9.86 -0.02 -3.91
C VAL A 48 -10.24 -0.26 -5.37
N LEU A 49 -9.62 -1.23 -6.04
CA LEU A 49 -9.99 -1.58 -7.42
C LEU A 49 -11.41 -2.14 -7.52
N ALA A 50 -11.82 -2.98 -6.55
CA ALA A 50 -13.18 -3.51 -6.52
C ALA A 50 -14.22 -2.41 -6.30
N ASP A 51 -13.96 -1.47 -5.39
CA ASP A 51 -14.82 -0.31 -5.14
C ASP A 51 -14.97 0.57 -6.39
N ALA A 52 -13.85 0.92 -7.03
CA ALA A 52 -13.86 1.68 -8.28
C ALA A 52 -14.57 0.94 -9.43
N LEU A 53 -14.48 -0.40 -9.49
CA LEU A 53 -15.22 -1.20 -10.46
C LEU A 53 -16.72 -1.19 -10.19
N LEU A 54 -17.14 -1.27 -8.92
CA LEU A 54 -18.54 -1.16 -8.53
C LEU A 54 -19.10 0.22 -8.91
N GLU A 55 -18.38 1.30 -8.64
CA GLU A 55 -18.79 2.65 -9.05
C GLU A 55 -18.92 2.79 -10.57
N LYS A 56 -17.96 2.23 -11.32
CA LYS A 56 -17.92 2.32 -12.79
C LYS A 56 -18.99 1.47 -13.48
N LEU A 57 -19.20 0.24 -13.00
CA LEU A 57 -20.06 -0.75 -13.66
C LEU A 57 -21.49 -0.75 -13.12
N GLY A 58 -21.68 -0.34 -11.86
CA GLY A 58 -22.92 -0.52 -11.11
C GLY A 58 -23.36 -1.98 -11.03
N GLY A 59 -24.62 -2.21 -10.65
CA GLY A 59 -25.26 -3.52 -10.62
C GLY A 59 -25.20 -4.21 -9.27
N ASP A 60 -26.13 -5.14 -9.07
CA ASP A 60 -26.36 -5.81 -7.77
C ASP A 60 -25.82 -7.26 -7.75
N SER A 61 -25.31 -7.76 -8.87
CA SER A 61 -24.76 -9.11 -8.98
C SER A 61 -23.58 -9.20 -9.94
N ILE A 62 -22.67 -10.16 -9.69
CA ILE A 62 -21.52 -10.43 -10.56
C ILE A 62 -21.99 -10.76 -11.99
N ALA A 63 -23.10 -11.48 -12.14
CA ALA A 63 -23.66 -11.85 -13.44
C ALA A 63 -24.07 -10.62 -14.28
N GLU A 64 -24.51 -9.54 -13.63
CA GLU A 64 -24.83 -8.27 -14.28
C GLU A 64 -23.57 -7.47 -14.61
N MET A 65 -22.59 -7.46 -13.69
CA MET A 65 -21.34 -6.71 -13.84
C MET A 65 -20.43 -7.29 -14.93
N GLN A 66 -20.40 -8.62 -15.07
CA GLN A 66 -19.47 -9.33 -15.95
C GLN A 66 -19.53 -8.90 -17.43
N PRO A 67 -20.70 -8.88 -18.11
CA PRO A 67 -20.77 -8.40 -19.49
C PRO A 67 -20.41 -6.90 -19.63
N ARG A 68 -20.69 -6.07 -18.60
CA ARG A 68 -20.28 -4.66 -18.60
C ARG A 68 -18.77 -4.52 -18.50
N PHE A 69 -18.13 -5.30 -17.64
CA PHE A 69 -16.69 -5.36 -17.52
C PHE A 69 -16.02 -5.79 -18.84
N GLU A 70 -16.57 -6.80 -19.51
CA GLU A 70 -16.07 -7.29 -20.81
C GLU A 70 -16.17 -6.23 -21.92
N SER A 71 -17.14 -5.31 -21.83
CA SER A 71 -17.28 -4.20 -22.79
C SER A 71 -16.29 -3.05 -22.57
N LEU A 72 -15.56 -3.04 -21.44
CA LEU A 72 -14.54 -2.02 -21.19
C LEU A 72 -13.39 -2.15 -22.19
N ARG A 73 -12.79 -1.01 -22.56
CA ARG A 73 -11.58 -0.98 -23.38
C ARG A 73 -10.47 -1.76 -22.68
N GLN A 74 -9.95 -2.80 -23.33
CA GLN A 74 -8.78 -3.50 -22.83
C GLN A 74 -7.52 -2.68 -23.12
N ASN A 75 -6.67 -2.53 -22.10
CA ASN A 75 -5.36 -1.92 -22.30
C ASN A 75 -4.47 -2.90 -23.07
N ARG A 76 -3.87 -2.44 -24.15
CA ARG A 76 -2.88 -3.17 -24.93
C ARG A 76 -1.48 -2.70 -24.51
N LEU A 77 -0.48 -3.56 -24.63
CA LEU A 77 0.92 -3.19 -24.36
C LEU A 77 1.36 -1.96 -25.17
N GLU A 78 0.85 -1.82 -26.40
CA GLU A 78 1.09 -0.65 -27.25
C GLU A 78 0.47 0.67 -26.74
N ASP A 79 -0.50 0.62 -25.81
CA ASP A 79 -1.04 1.81 -25.15
C ASP A 79 -0.07 2.39 -24.10
N LEU A 80 0.94 1.60 -23.68
CA LEU A 80 1.93 2.01 -22.69
C LEU A 80 3.18 2.51 -23.42
N PRO A 81 3.55 3.80 -23.31
CA PRO A 81 4.80 4.30 -23.86
C PRO A 81 5.97 3.69 -23.08
N MET A 82 6.48 2.57 -23.59
CA MET A 82 7.69 1.90 -23.09
C MET A 82 8.88 2.32 -23.95
N ASP A 83 9.19 3.61 -23.94
CA ASP A 83 10.31 4.18 -24.72
C ASP A 83 11.70 3.84 -24.13
N ASN A 84 11.72 3.09 -23.02
CA ASN A 84 12.91 2.72 -22.27
C ASN A 84 13.79 3.94 -21.92
N THR A 85 13.19 5.12 -21.81
CA THR A 85 13.88 6.32 -21.35
C THR A 85 14.03 6.22 -19.83
N PRO A 86 15.25 6.38 -19.29
CA PRO A 86 15.45 6.38 -17.85
C PRO A 86 14.72 7.57 -17.22
N TRP A 87 13.73 7.31 -16.37
CA TRP A 87 13.05 8.35 -15.62
C TRP A 87 14.04 9.00 -14.64
N ARG A 88 14.41 10.25 -14.89
CA ARG A 88 15.25 11.05 -14.00
C ARG A 88 14.36 11.95 -13.16
N PHE A 89 14.38 11.79 -11.84
CA PHE A 89 13.57 12.60 -10.91
C PHE A 89 14.01 14.07 -10.77
N GLY A 90 14.83 14.61 -11.67
CA GLY A 90 15.18 16.03 -11.71
C GLY A 90 15.94 16.56 -10.48
N PHE A 91 16.54 15.67 -9.68
CA PHE A 91 17.44 16.07 -8.61
C PHE A 91 18.84 16.33 -9.20
N GLU A 92 19.09 17.57 -9.64
CA GLU A 92 20.44 18.15 -9.77
C GLU A 92 20.85 18.84 -8.46
#